data_AF-A0A966A228-F1
#
_entry.id   AF-A0A966A228-F1
#
_cell.length_a   1.000
_cell.length_b   1.000
_cell.length_c   1.000
_cell.angle_alpha   90.00
_cell.angle_beta   90.00
_cell.angle_gamma   90.00
#
_symmetry.space_group_name_H-M   'P 1'
#
loop_
_entity.id
_entity.type
_entity.pdbx_description
1 polymer ?
#
loop_
_entity_poly.entity_id
_entity_poly.type
_entity_poly.pdbx_seq_one_letter_code
_entity_poly.pdbx_strand_id
1 'polypeptide(L)'
;MIQINRWLSGMFLLVAIVVPAAVSADGIVNKIVNSPLSATGLVSGARVGINIYLQSEEAPGIEFMDPKVIGYGVPPRGRIEVEMGKTFSRDSKVPLAQKAIMVVTGAPQQGMPGKAVGYTVGQGSNANTITITPTGDVGLSAEKLMSPAPGAKGDPVRQRGIKVFHVGLLQSAFVNTEKSGTVHVRFVDGQGSVVHSGSASVNFIDEPVPQIQPNNFPDRQRNHNWQIIASGETLGVTPGTLPIPLMLYAKAEGIAPADMVKFKKGISGAGVLSTQQLKAMKFEKPAQLARYNGGLIVEDSNGDWQLDPASDRIIGGVIGKAPSGAKGQELRSLVKHGAIDLSKPSSAYHPKFGKIFGGSIMLMQFTAGNKPGLYRPTLALLKDPKDIASGDGSSYTYTIVVK
;
A
#
# COMPACT_ATOMS: atom_id res chain seq x y z
N MET A 1 -17.91 -44.96 -51.06
CA MET A 1 -18.83 -43.90 -50.59
C MET A 1 -18.14 -43.21 -49.41
N ILE A 2 -17.65 -41.99 -49.64
CA ILE A 2 -17.30 -40.90 -48.69
C ILE A 2 -16.57 -41.27 -47.37
N GLN A 3 -15.29 -40.93 -47.23
CA GLN A 3 -14.85 -39.79 -46.38
C GLN A 3 -13.32 -39.63 -46.35
N ILE A 4 -12.93 -38.42 -46.74
CA ILE A 4 -11.63 -37.78 -46.52
C ILE A 4 -11.46 -37.55 -45.01
N ASN A 5 -10.28 -37.82 -44.46
CA ASN A 5 -9.82 -37.07 -43.29
C ASN A 5 -8.33 -36.75 -43.37
N ARG A 6 -8.07 -35.45 -43.53
CA ARG A 6 -6.78 -34.77 -43.47
C ARG A 6 -6.23 -34.86 -42.05
N TRP A 7 -5.00 -35.31 -41.91
CA TRP A 7 -4.18 -34.99 -40.76
C TRP A 7 -3.66 -33.56 -40.92
N LEU A 8 -4.23 -32.65 -40.13
CA LEU A 8 -3.74 -31.28 -39.95
C LEU A 8 -2.81 -31.27 -38.74
N SER A 9 -1.53 -31.02 -39.02
CA SER A 9 -0.48 -30.71 -38.07
C SER A 9 -0.86 -29.47 -37.25
N GLY A 10 -1.20 -29.66 -35.97
CA GLY A 10 -1.40 -28.58 -35.02
C GLY A 10 -0.07 -28.19 -34.36
N MET A 11 0.55 -27.12 -34.84
CA MET A 11 1.59 -26.40 -34.12
C MET A 11 1.01 -25.91 -32.78
N PHE A 12 1.52 -26.45 -31.66
CA PHE A 12 1.33 -25.84 -30.35
C PHE A 12 2.14 -24.54 -30.29
N LEU A 13 1.45 -23.41 -30.46
CA LEU A 13 2.00 -22.10 -30.15
C LEU A 13 2.08 -21.98 -28.61
N LEU A 14 3.28 -22.18 -28.06
CA LEU A 14 3.59 -21.83 -26.68
C LEU A 14 3.47 -20.30 -26.55
N VAL A 15 2.33 -19.80 -26.09
CA VAL A 15 2.22 -18.41 -25.66
C VAL A 15 2.98 -18.30 -24.34
N ALA A 16 4.21 -17.80 -24.43
CA ALA A 16 4.98 -17.41 -23.26
C ALA A 16 4.21 -16.31 -22.52
N ILE A 17 3.64 -16.66 -21.37
CA ILE A 17 3.08 -15.70 -20.42
C ILE A 17 4.26 -14.85 -19.95
N VAL A 18 4.33 -13.61 -20.44
CA VAL A 18 5.24 -12.59 -19.92
C VAL A 18 4.73 -12.23 -18.54
N VAL A 19 5.20 -12.95 -17.52
CA VAL A 19 5.21 -12.43 -16.15
C VAL A 19 6.15 -11.22 -16.20
N PRO A 20 5.71 -10.00 -15.81
CA PRO A 20 6.65 -8.90 -15.69
C PRO A 20 7.75 -9.34 -14.72
N ALA A 21 8.99 -9.37 -15.23
CA ALA A 21 10.15 -9.81 -14.49
C ALA A 21 10.22 -9.10 -13.13
N ALA A 22 10.47 -9.87 -12.07
CA ALA A 22 10.66 -9.33 -10.74
C ALA A 22 11.77 -8.29 -10.80
N VAL A 23 11.40 -7.04 -10.52
CA VAL A 23 12.35 -5.96 -10.39
C VAL A 23 13.26 -6.29 -9.21
N SER A 24 14.57 -6.38 -9.45
CA SER A 24 15.56 -6.80 -8.46
C SER A 24 15.57 -5.83 -7.29
N ALA A 25 15.21 -6.32 -6.12
CA ALA A 25 15.48 -5.70 -4.84
C ALA A 25 16.86 -6.17 -4.38
N ASP A 26 17.73 -5.24 -3.99
CA ASP A 26 19.05 -5.54 -3.43
C ASP A 26 19.21 -4.85 -2.07
N GLY A 27 19.85 -5.56 -1.14
CA GLY A 27 20.09 -5.12 0.23
C GLY A 27 18.81 -4.70 0.97
N ILE A 28 18.88 -3.54 1.62
CA ILE A 28 17.84 -3.08 2.57
C ILE A 28 16.57 -2.53 1.92
N VAL A 29 16.52 -2.37 0.59
CA VAL A 29 15.33 -1.84 -0.09
C VAL A 29 14.54 -3.02 -0.66
N ASN A 30 13.38 -3.29 -0.09
CA ASN A 30 12.50 -4.38 -0.51
C ASN A 30 11.74 -4.04 -1.79
N LYS A 31 11.02 -2.91 -1.79
CA LYS A 31 10.22 -2.49 -2.94
C LYS A 31 9.87 -1.02 -2.91
N ILE A 32 9.52 -0.51 -4.08
CA ILE A 32 8.96 0.83 -4.26
C ILE A 32 7.53 0.69 -4.75
N VAL A 33 6.61 1.42 -4.13
CA VAL A 33 5.19 1.42 -4.51
C VAL A 33 4.66 2.84 -4.51
N ASN A 34 3.49 3.02 -5.13
CA ASN A 34 2.79 4.30 -5.06
C ASN A 34 2.48 4.65 -3.59
N SER A 35 2.63 5.92 -3.24
CA SER A 35 2.35 6.41 -1.89
C SER A 35 0.84 6.37 -1.59
N PRO A 36 0.41 6.02 -0.36
CA PRO A 36 -1.00 6.10 0.05
C PRO A 36 -1.54 7.52 0.12
N LEU A 37 -0.68 8.53 -0.06
CA LEU A 37 -1.05 9.94 -0.05
C LEU A 37 -1.01 10.55 -1.46
N SER A 38 -0.82 9.72 -2.48
CA SER A 38 -0.84 10.07 -3.90
C SER A 38 -1.67 9.08 -4.70
N ALA A 39 -2.52 9.57 -5.60
CA ALA A 39 -3.27 8.71 -6.51
C ALA A 39 -2.45 8.26 -7.74
N THR A 40 -1.36 8.95 -8.03
CA THR A 40 -0.73 8.97 -9.37
C THR A 40 0.79 9.01 -9.31
N GLY A 41 1.40 8.74 -8.16
CA GLY A 41 2.83 8.97 -7.91
C GLY A 41 3.78 8.06 -8.70
N LEU A 42 3.26 7.04 -9.37
CA LEU A 42 3.99 6.16 -10.31
C LEU A 42 3.61 6.38 -11.78
N VAL A 43 2.71 7.31 -12.10
CA VAL A 43 2.32 7.56 -13.48
C VAL A 43 3.46 8.28 -14.21
N SER A 44 3.76 7.85 -15.44
CA SER A 44 4.76 8.50 -16.28
C SER A 44 4.35 9.95 -16.59
N GLY A 45 5.33 10.85 -16.59
CA GLY A 45 5.17 12.30 -16.67
C GLY A 45 4.61 12.98 -15.41
N ALA A 46 4.13 12.22 -14.42
CA ALA A 46 3.58 12.77 -13.19
C ALA A 46 4.67 13.04 -12.15
N ARG A 47 4.33 13.89 -11.17
CA ARG A 47 5.18 14.13 -9.99
C ARG A 47 5.29 12.88 -9.15
N VAL A 48 6.50 12.58 -8.69
CA VAL A 48 6.80 11.44 -7.82
C VAL A 48 5.97 11.51 -6.54
N GLY A 49 5.36 10.40 -6.18
CA GLY A 49 4.72 10.18 -4.89
C GLY A 49 4.83 8.71 -4.53
N ILE A 50 5.91 8.32 -3.88
CA ILE A 50 6.26 6.90 -3.69
C ILE A 50 6.57 6.58 -2.24
N ASN A 51 6.38 5.32 -1.90
CA ASN A 51 6.92 4.71 -0.71
C ASN A 51 8.08 3.79 -1.07
N ILE A 52 9.16 3.88 -0.29
CA ILE A 52 10.30 2.98 -0.35
C ILE A 52 10.23 2.11 0.89
N TYR A 53 9.84 0.85 0.71
CA TYR A 53 9.76 -0.13 1.79
C TYR A 53 11.13 -0.75 2.03
N LEU A 54 11.56 -0.74 3.28
CA LEU A 54 12.81 -1.37 3.69
C LEU A 54 12.58 -2.82 4.13
N GLN A 55 13.68 -3.55 4.29
CA GLN A 55 13.78 -4.91 4.85
C GLN A 55 15.15 -5.09 5.52
N SER A 56 15.31 -6.16 6.28
CA SER A 56 16.62 -6.67 6.71
C SER A 56 16.82 -8.13 6.28
N GLU A 57 18.03 -8.66 6.47
CA GLU A 57 18.32 -10.06 6.19
C GLU A 57 17.54 -11.01 7.10
N GLU A 58 17.37 -10.65 8.37
CA GLU A 58 16.67 -11.45 9.38
C GLU A 58 15.15 -11.38 9.23
N ALA A 59 14.63 -10.33 8.61
CA ALA A 59 13.20 -10.10 8.42
C ALA A 59 12.94 -9.54 7.00
N PRO A 60 12.97 -10.40 5.96
CA PRO A 60 12.80 -9.96 4.59
C PRO A 60 11.34 -9.56 4.30
N GLY A 61 11.18 -8.65 3.35
CA GLY A 61 9.87 -8.37 2.78
C GLY A 61 8.85 -7.80 3.77
N ILE A 62 7.68 -8.45 3.85
CA ILE A 62 6.58 -8.02 4.72
C ILE A 62 6.88 -8.28 6.21
N GLU A 63 7.74 -9.25 6.53
CA GLU A 63 8.06 -9.60 7.92
C GLU A 63 8.76 -8.43 8.64
N PHE A 64 9.51 -7.59 7.91
CA PHE A 64 10.10 -6.36 8.46
C PHE A 64 9.05 -5.40 9.03
N MET A 65 7.80 -5.48 8.57
CA MET A 65 6.70 -4.63 9.04
C MET A 65 6.08 -5.10 10.36
N ASP A 66 6.46 -6.28 10.89
CA ASP A 66 6.01 -6.73 12.22
C ASP A 66 6.45 -5.72 13.28
N PRO A 67 5.55 -5.22 14.16
CA PRO A 67 5.90 -4.34 15.28
C PRO A 67 7.02 -4.85 16.19
N LYS A 68 7.25 -6.16 16.24
CA LYS A 68 8.33 -6.78 17.04
C LYS A 68 9.70 -6.59 16.40
N VAL A 69 9.78 -6.53 15.07
CA VAL A 69 11.01 -6.29 14.33
C VAL A 69 11.37 -4.81 14.44
N ILE A 70 12.60 -4.51 14.86
CA ILE A 70 13.09 -3.13 14.98
C ILE A 70 13.56 -2.68 13.59
N GLY A 71 13.12 -1.49 13.16
CA GLY A 71 13.57 -0.88 11.91
C GLY A 71 14.98 -0.30 12.00
N TYR A 72 15.34 0.56 11.05
CA TYR A 72 16.65 1.21 11.04
C TYR A 72 16.72 2.44 11.94
N GLY A 73 17.93 2.73 12.44
CA GLY A 73 18.30 3.98 13.10
C GLY A 73 19.31 4.75 12.27
N VAL A 74 19.70 5.93 12.74
CA VAL A 74 20.82 6.69 12.16
C VAL A 74 21.98 6.67 13.15
N PRO A 75 23.18 6.23 12.76
CA PRO A 75 24.34 6.22 13.65
C PRO A 75 24.67 7.62 14.21
N PRO A 76 25.40 7.71 15.33
CA PRO A 76 25.95 8.96 15.84
C PRO A 76 26.71 9.72 14.75
N ARG A 77 26.43 11.02 14.60
CA ARG A 77 26.97 11.91 13.55
C ARG A 77 26.76 11.42 12.11
N GLY A 78 25.96 10.38 11.91
CA GLY A 78 25.66 9.81 10.61
C GLY A 78 24.54 10.54 9.86
N ARG A 79 24.14 9.96 8.74
CA ARG A 79 23.00 10.42 7.93
C ARG A 79 22.39 9.28 7.14
N ILE A 80 21.22 9.53 6.56
CA ILE A 80 20.64 8.68 5.52
C ILE A 80 20.72 9.45 4.20
N GLU A 81 21.01 8.73 3.13
CA GLU A 81 20.91 9.21 1.76
C GLU A 81 19.83 8.42 1.03
N VAL A 82 18.86 9.13 0.47
CA VAL A 82 17.85 8.58 -0.44
C VAL A 82 18.10 9.21 -1.81
N GLU A 83 18.74 8.46 -2.69
CA GLU A 83 19.10 8.91 -4.03
C GLU A 83 18.06 8.44 -5.05
N MET A 84 17.43 9.42 -5.70
CA MET A 84 16.56 9.17 -6.84
C MET A 84 17.44 9.00 -8.08
N GLY A 85 17.47 7.80 -8.67
CA GLY A 85 18.29 7.51 -9.85
C GLY A 85 18.02 8.45 -11.03
N LYS A 86 18.91 8.44 -12.03
CA LYS A 86 18.90 9.39 -13.16
C LYS A 86 17.60 9.42 -13.98
N THR A 87 16.81 8.37 -13.89
CA THR A 87 15.48 8.22 -14.51
C THR A 87 14.38 9.05 -13.85
N PHE A 88 14.65 9.62 -12.67
CA PHE A 88 13.81 10.62 -12.03
C PHE A 88 14.34 12.01 -12.36
N SER A 89 13.56 12.80 -13.08
CA SER A 89 13.94 14.17 -13.40
C SER A 89 13.76 15.09 -12.20
N ARG A 90 14.80 15.83 -11.83
CA ARG A 90 14.85 16.73 -10.68
C ARG A 90 14.35 18.12 -11.05
N ASP A 91 13.35 18.61 -10.33
CA ASP A 91 12.89 20.01 -10.45
C ASP A 91 13.63 20.92 -9.47
N SER A 92 14.76 21.49 -9.90
CA SER A 92 15.63 22.32 -9.07
C SER A 92 14.95 23.50 -8.36
N LYS A 93 13.76 23.92 -8.79
CA LYS A 93 12.98 24.98 -8.14
C LYS A 93 12.30 24.53 -6.84
N VAL A 94 12.12 23.22 -6.65
CA VAL A 94 11.55 22.64 -5.43
C VAL A 94 12.69 22.19 -4.52
N PRO A 95 12.83 22.73 -3.31
CA PRO A 95 13.92 22.35 -2.40
C PRO A 95 13.72 20.93 -1.85
N LEU A 96 14.83 20.21 -1.64
CA LEU A 96 14.84 18.95 -0.88
C LEU A 96 14.83 19.29 0.62
N ALA A 97 13.62 19.36 1.18
CA ALA A 97 13.38 19.74 2.56
C ALA A 97 12.34 18.82 3.21
N GLN A 98 11.97 19.08 4.46
CA GLN A 98 11.06 18.23 5.25
C GLN A 98 9.71 17.93 4.58
N LYS A 99 9.25 18.77 3.63
CA LYS A 99 8.01 18.56 2.88
C LYS A 99 8.16 17.54 1.73
N ALA A 100 9.38 17.25 1.30
CA ALA A 100 9.70 16.36 0.20
C ALA A 100 9.79 14.89 0.63
N ILE A 101 10.11 14.63 1.90
CA ILE A 101 10.24 13.26 2.43
C ILE A 101 9.80 13.19 3.88
N MET A 102 9.26 12.04 4.29
CA MET A 102 9.04 11.70 5.68
C MET A 102 9.51 10.28 5.96
N VAL A 103 10.23 10.11 7.07
CA VAL A 103 10.53 8.78 7.61
C VAL A 103 9.30 8.23 8.33
N VAL A 104 9.06 6.94 8.17
CA VAL A 104 7.84 6.27 8.61
C VAL A 104 8.23 4.98 9.33
N THR A 105 7.49 4.69 10.40
CA THR A 105 7.54 3.38 11.06
C THR A 105 6.29 2.56 10.73
N GLY A 106 6.49 1.26 10.53
CA GLY A 106 5.43 0.28 10.26
C GLY A 106 4.59 0.48 9.00
N ALA A 107 3.60 -0.40 8.85
CA ALA A 107 2.54 -0.34 7.85
C ALA A 107 1.22 -0.81 8.51
N PRO A 108 0.08 -0.07 8.41
CA PRO A 108 -0.05 1.23 7.75
C PRO A 108 0.87 2.28 8.37
N GLN A 109 1.21 3.26 7.55
CA GLN A 109 2.34 4.15 7.77
C GLN A 109 2.14 5.10 8.95
N GLN A 110 2.92 4.96 10.01
CA GLN A 110 2.94 5.91 11.12
C GLN A 110 4.09 6.90 10.91
N GLY A 111 3.75 8.12 10.48
CA GLY A 111 4.72 9.16 10.16
C GLY A 111 5.55 9.58 11.37
N MET A 112 6.82 9.91 11.13
CA MET A 112 7.76 10.41 12.14
C MET A 112 8.30 11.78 11.67
N PRO A 113 7.61 12.89 11.99
CA PRO A 113 8.01 14.22 11.55
C PRO A 113 9.37 14.63 12.15
N GLY A 114 10.27 15.19 11.34
CA GLY A 114 11.63 15.54 11.77
C GLY A 114 11.70 16.41 13.03
N LYS A 115 10.83 17.42 13.14
CA LYS A 115 10.72 18.25 14.35
C LYS A 115 10.39 17.45 15.62
N ALA A 116 9.62 16.37 15.49
CA ALA A 116 9.16 15.57 16.63
C ALA A 116 10.18 14.49 17.03
N VAL A 117 10.98 13.98 16.09
CA VAL A 117 11.90 12.86 16.34
C VAL A 117 13.38 13.22 16.19
N GLY A 118 13.72 14.45 15.85
CA GLY A 118 15.09 14.97 15.89
C GLY A 118 15.91 14.80 14.62
N TYR A 119 15.34 15.06 13.44
CA TYR A 119 16.10 15.12 12.18
C TYR A 119 15.71 16.30 11.31
N THR A 120 16.62 16.66 10.40
CA THR A 120 16.41 17.59 9.29
C THR A 120 16.55 16.87 7.96
N VAL A 121 15.99 17.49 6.92
CA VAL A 121 16.09 17.02 5.55
C VAL A 121 16.81 18.07 4.73
N GLY A 122 17.77 17.64 3.91
CA GLY A 122 18.50 18.50 2.99
C GLY A 122 18.75 17.84 1.63
N GLN A 123 19.55 18.52 0.83
CA GLN A 123 20.12 17.99 -0.40
C GLN A 123 21.52 17.42 -0.12
N GLY A 124 21.86 16.30 -0.74
CA GLY A 124 23.19 15.72 -0.72
C GLY A 124 24.16 16.39 -1.70
N SER A 125 25.33 15.79 -1.87
CA SER A 125 26.32 16.24 -2.88
C SER A 125 25.79 16.12 -4.31
N ASN A 126 24.97 15.10 -4.57
CA ASN A 126 24.19 14.96 -5.81
C ASN A 126 22.84 15.67 -5.64
N ALA A 127 22.43 16.45 -6.66
CA ALA A 127 21.15 17.17 -6.69
C ALA A 127 19.91 16.25 -6.58
N ASN A 128 20.07 14.96 -6.90
CA ASN A 128 19.04 13.94 -6.79
C ASN A 128 19.02 13.18 -5.44
N THR A 129 19.96 13.50 -4.55
CA THR A 129 20.06 12.84 -3.25
C THR A 129 19.38 13.69 -2.19
N ILE A 130 18.41 13.10 -1.51
CA ILE A 130 17.82 13.63 -0.29
C ILE A 130 18.66 13.13 0.89
N THR A 131 19.11 14.03 1.76
CA THR A 131 19.80 13.68 3.00
C THR A 131 18.86 13.82 4.19
N ILE A 132 18.96 12.89 5.14
CA ILE A 132 18.24 12.93 6.42
C ILE A 132 19.29 12.88 7.52
N THR A 133 19.43 13.97 8.26
CA THR A 133 20.50 14.15 9.23
C THR A 133 19.92 14.35 10.62
N PRO A 134 20.37 13.62 11.65
CA PRO A 134 19.98 13.85 13.02
C PRO A 134 20.31 15.29 13.44
N THR A 135 19.47 15.92 14.26
CA THR A 135 19.74 17.28 14.76
C THR A 135 20.82 17.33 15.84
N GLY A 136 21.24 16.18 16.38
CA GLY A 136 22.27 16.09 17.40
C GLY A 136 23.24 14.92 17.16
N ASP A 137 24.39 14.98 17.84
CA ASP A 137 25.54 14.09 17.59
C ASP A 137 25.28 12.62 17.94
N VAL A 138 24.30 12.33 18.79
CA VAL A 138 24.00 10.96 19.27
C VAL A 138 23.30 10.08 18.24
N GLY A 139 22.87 10.64 17.10
CA GLY A 139 22.13 9.92 16.07
C GLY A 139 20.65 9.69 16.43
N LEU A 140 20.02 8.76 15.72
CA LEU A 140 18.64 8.30 15.98
C LEU A 140 18.66 6.81 16.32
N SER A 141 18.51 6.46 17.59
CA SER A 141 18.39 5.06 18.03
C SER A 141 17.11 4.44 17.47
N ALA A 142 17.24 3.29 16.81
CA ALA A 142 16.13 2.58 16.20
C ALA A 142 15.08 2.15 17.24
N GLU A 143 15.52 1.73 18.42
CA GLU A 143 14.70 1.25 19.53
C GLU A 143 13.82 2.35 20.13
N LYS A 144 14.34 3.58 20.14
CA LYS A 144 13.67 4.77 20.69
C LYS A 144 12.85 5.51 19.64
N LEU A 145 13.14 5.29 18.36
CA LEU A 145 12.48 5.96 17.25
C LEU A 145 11.08 5.39 17.05
N MET A 146 10.07 6.12 17.51
CA MET A 146 8.65 5.75 17.45
C MET A 146 7.81 6.91 16.95
N SER A 147 6.66 6.61 16.33
CA SER A 147 5.74 7.67 15.90
C SER A 147 5.17 8.44 17.09
N PRO A 148 5.12 9.79 17.00
CA PRO A 148 4.47 10.63 18.00
C PRO A 148 2.93 10.67 17.84
N ALA A 149 2.38 10.01 16.81
CA ALA A 149 0.94 9.99 16.55
C ALA A 149 0.16 9.47 17.77
N PRO A 150 -0.98 10.10 18.15
CA PRO A 150 -1.74 9.69 19.33
C PRO A 150 -2.13 8.21 19.35
N GLY A 151 -2.61 7.67 18.22
CA GLY A 151 -2.97 6.27 18.09
C GLY A 151 -1.80 5.32 18.30
N ALA A 152 -0.61 5.67 17.81
CA ALA A 152 0.59 4.84 17.95
C ALA A 152 0.99 4.60 19.43
N LYS A 153 0.54 5.45 20.38
CA LYS A 153 0.77 5.23 21.82
C LYS A 153 -0.15 4.15 22.41
N GLY A 154 -1.31 3.92 21.80
CA GLY A 154 -2.29 2.92 22.22
C GLY A 154 -2.11 1.55 21.57
N ASP A 155 -1.10 1.39 20.71
CA ASP A 155 -0.81 0.09 20.10
C ASP A 155 -0.14 -0.84 21.13
N PRO A 156 -0.61 -2.10 21.30
CA PRO A 156 -0.06 -3.03 22.29
C PRO A 156 1.44 -3.26 22.14
N VAL A 157 1.91 -3.28 20.89
CA VAL A 157 3.33 -3.25 20.54
C VAL A 157 3.53 -2.12 19.55
N ARG A 158 4.33 -1.13 19.94
CA ARG A 158 4.59 0.04 19.11
C ARG A 158 5.60 -0.29 18.03
N GLN A 159 5.37 0.22 16.83
CA GLN A 159 6.33 0.18 15.74
C GLN A 159 7.55 1.03 16.09
N ARG A 160 8.75 0.51 15.78
CA ARG A 160 10.04 1.10 16.10
C ARG A 160 10.96 1.14 14.89
N GLY A 161 11.82 2.15 14.85
CA GLY A 161 12.79 2.35 13.78
C GLY A 161 12.15 2.79 12.46
N ILE A 162 13.00 3.18 11.52
CA ILE A 162 12.64 3.56 10.16
C ILE A 162 12.39 2.28 9.36
N LYS A 163 11.20 2.17 8.77
CA LYS A 163 10.82 1.02 7.94
C LYS A 163 10.39 1.41 6.54
N VAL A 164 9.91 2.64 6.37
CA VAL A 164 9.49 3.17 5.08
C VAL A 164 9.93 4.61 4.94
N PHE A 165 10.31 5.01 3.73
CA PHE A 165 10.42 6.41 3.35
C PHE A 165 9.25 6.79 2.46
N HIS A 166 8.64 7.93 2.77
CA HIS A 166 7.58 8.50 1.96
C HIS A 166 8.13 9.70 1.21
N VAL A 167 8.31 9.57 -0.11
CA VAL A 167 8.85 10.63 -0.99
C VAL A 167 7.72 11.30 -1.75
N GLY A 168 7.76 12.62 -1.86
CA GLY A 168 6.71 13.42 -2.52
C GLY A 168 5.52 13.74 -1.61
N LEU A 169 5.73 13.83 -0.29
CA LEU A 169 4.66 13.93 0.70
C LEU A 169 3.74 15.16 0.53
N LEU A 170 4.28 16.36 0.69
CA LEU A 170 3.55 17.63 0.51
C LEU A 170 4.09 18.42 -0.69
N GLN A 171 5.31 18.10 -1.10
CA GLN A 171 5.99 18.68 -2.25
C GLN A 171 6.76 17.57 -2.95
N SER A 172 6.67 17.52 -4.27
CA SER A 172 7.40 16.54 -5.07
C SER A 172 8.47 17.23 -5.91
N ALA A 173 9.71 16.92 -5.56
CA ALA A 173 10.91 17.48 -6.18
C ALA A 173 11.35 16.74 -7.45
N PHE A 174 10.61 15.68 -7.83
CA PHE A 174 10.96 14.76 -8.88
C PHE A 174 9.77 14.44 -9.79
N VAL A 175 10.06 14.12 -11.04
CA VAL A 175 9.08 13.70 -12.07
C VAL A 175 9.49 12.34 -12.63
N ASN A 176 8.52 11.47 -12.87
CA ASN A 176 8.73 10.16 -13.51
C ASN A 176 8.86 10.38 -15.03
N THR A 177 10.07 10.44 -15.61
CA THR A 177 10.22 10.77 -17.05
C THR A 177 10.48 9.58 -17.96
N GLU A 178 10.92 8.47 -17.40
CA GLU A 178 11.28 7.25 -18.16
C GLU A 178 10.18 6.18 -18.06
N LYS A 179 10.49 4.93 -18.42
CA LYS A 179 9.61 3.76 -18.21
C LYS A 179 9.74 3.13 -16.82
N SER A 180 10.87 3.36 -16.17
CA SER A 180 11.18 2.84 -14.84
C SER A 180 12.14 3.77 -14.14
N GLY A 181 12.25 3.66 -12.81
CA GLY A 181 13.33 4.30 -12.10
C GLY A 181 13.84 3.53 -10.89
N THR A 182 15.09 3.79 -10.54
CA THR A 182 15.78 3.15 -9.41
C THR A 182 15.93 4.13 -8.26
N VAL A 183 15.69 3.67 -7.04
CA VAL A 183 16.00 4.43 -5.83
C VAL A 183 17.03 3.68 -5.02
N HIS A 184 18.06 4.39 -4.58
CA HIS A 184 19.10 3.87 -3.70
C HIS A 184 18.92 4.46 -2.30
N VAL A 185 19.08 3.63 -1.28
CA VAL A 185 19.08 4.06 0.12
C VAL A 185 20.40 3.65 0.74
N ARG A 186 21.04 4.59 1.44
CA ARG A 186 22.29 4.36 2.18
C ARG A 186 22.19 4.96 3.58
N PHE A 187 22.60 4.19 4.58
CA PHE A 187 22.85 4.68 5.94
C PHE A 187 24.35 4.86 6.08
N VAL A 188 24.77 6.07 6.44
CA VAL A 188 26.17 6.49 6.51
C VAL A 188 26.51 6.84 7.95
N ASP A 189 27.63 6.35 8.46
CA ASP A 189 28.11 6.67 9.80
C ASP A 189 28.81 8.04 9.88
N GLY A 190 29.24 8.42 11.08
CA GLY A 190 29.95 9.68 11.32
C GLY A 190 31.34 9.78 10.68
N GLN A 191 31.90 8.65 10.23
CA GLN A 191 33.17 8.56 9.51
C GLN A 191 32.97 8.66 7.99
N GLY A 192 31.72 8.61 7.53
CA GLY A 192 31.38 8.63 6.10
C GLY A 192 31.27 7.25 5.46
N SER A 193 31.38 6.16 6.24
CA SER A 193 31.25 4.79 5.74
C SER A 193 29.78 4.41 5.60
N VAL A 194 29.45 3.69 4.53
CA VAL A 194 28.11 3.13 4.34
C VAL A 194 27.97 1.87 5.21
N VAL A 195 27.06 1.91 6.18
CA VAL A 195 26.82 0.79 7.12
C VAL A 195 25.64 -0.09 6.71
N HIS A 196 24.68 0.48 5.97
CA HIS A 196 23.60 -0.28 5.33
C HIS A 196 23.30 0.34 3.96
N SER A 197 23.02 -0.49 2.96
CA SER A 197 22.58 0.00 1.66
C SER A 197 21.66 -0.97 0.94
N GLY A 198 20.94 -0.43 -0.04
CA GLY A 198 20.10 -1.22 -0.91
C GLY A 198 19.50 -0.38 -2.02
N SER A 199 18.92 -1.05 -3.00
CA SER A 199 18.21 -0.39 -4.09
C SER A 199 17.09 -1.26 -4.62
N ALA A 200 16.10 -0.61 -5.21
CA ALA A 200 15.08 -1.27 -6.00
C ALA A 200 14.71 -0.38 -7.18
N SER A 201 14.23 -0.99 -8.25
CA SER A 201 13.57 -0.24 -9.32
C SER A 201 12.04 -0.30 -9.20
N VAL A 202 11.36 0.57 -9.92
CA VAL A 202 9.92 0.56 -10.10
C VAL A 202 9.60 0.88 -11.54
N ASN A 203 8.65 0.15 -12.11
CA ASN A 203 8.11 0.48 -13.42
C ASN A 203 7.05 1.57 -13.25
N PHE A 204 7.15 2.61 -14.07
CA PHE A 204 6.11 3.63 -14.15
C PHE A 204 4.97 3.11 -15.03
N ILE A 205 3.76 3.55 -14.72
CA ILE A 205 2.56 3.19 -15.48
C ILE A 205 2.26 4.29 -16.48
N ASP A 206 1.94 3.91 -17.72
CA ASP A 206 1.67 4.87 -18.81
C ASP A 206 0.36 5.64 -18.60
N GLU A 207 -0.62 4.98 -17.97
CA GLU A 207 -1.91 5.56 -17.61
C GLU A 207 -2.19 5.37 -16.13
N PRO A 208 -2.93 6.29 -15.49
CA PRO A 208 -3.38 6.11 -14.12
C PRO A 208 -4.32 4.91 -14.02
N VAL A 209 -4.24 4.20 -12.90
CA VAL A 209 -5.16 3.12 -12.52
C VAL A 209 -5.78 3.43 -11.16
N PRO A 210 -6.96 2.90 -10.82
CA PRO A 210 -7.49 2.99 -9.46
C PRO A 210 -6.45 2.54 -8.43
N GLN A 211 -6.35 3.23 -7.30
CA GLN A 211 -5.39 2.91 -6.24
C GLN A 211 -6.08 2.41 -4.99
N ILE A 212 -5.60 1.30 -4.46
CA ILE A 212 -5.92 0.79 -3.13
C ILE A 212 -4.67 0.82 -2.27
N GLN A 213 -4.76 1.49 -1.13
CA GLN A 213 -3.60 1.85 -0.34
C GLN A 213 -3.90 1.72 1.16
N PRO A 214 -2.92 1.29 1.99
CA PRO A 214 -3.12 1.24 3.42
C PRO A 214 -3.29 2.63 3.99
N ASN A 215 -4.18 2.78 4.97
CA ASN A 215 -4.40 4.07 5.62
C ASN A 215 -4.51 3.90 7.14
N ASN A 216 -4.38 5.01 7.86
CA ASN A 216 -4.54 5.04 9.32
C ASN A 216 -5.25 6.33 9.76
N PHE A 217 -5.99 7.00 8.88
CA PHE A 217 -6.81 8.15 9.27
C PHE A 217 -7.92 7.75 10.25
N PRO A 218 -8.60 6.60 10.06
CA PRO A 218 -9.46 6.06 11.10
C PRO A 218 -8.69 5.78 12.39
N ASP A 219 -9.41 5.82 13.51
CA ASP A 219 -8.92 5.35 14.81
C ASP A 219 -7.59 6.01 15.26
N ARG A 220 -7.45 7.31 14.98
CA ARG A 220 -6.36 8.16 15.50
C ARG A 220 -4.95 7.73 15.07
N GLN A 221 -4.77 7.11 13.90
CA GLN A 221 -3.45 6.70 13.38
C GLN A 221 -2.82 5.50 14.09
N ARG A 222 -3.67 4.58 14.57
CA ARG A 222 -3.24 3.28 15.09
C ARG A 222 -2.71 2.35 14.01
N ASN A 223 -1.99 1.31 14.42
CA ASN A 223 -1.58 0.24 13.54
C ASN A 223 -2.73 -0.75 13.32
N HIS A 224 -3.25 -0.81 12.10
CA HIS A 224 -4.33 -1.73 11.71
C HIS A 224 -3.83 -3.06 11.14
N ASN A 225 -2.51 -3.20 10.94
CA ASN A 225 -1.86 -4.40 10.46
C ASN A 225 -1.21 -5.13 11.63
N TRP A 226 -0.94 -6.43 11.50
CA TRP A 226 -0.38 -7.26 12.56
C TRP A 226 -1.24 -7.32 13.82
N GLN A 227 -2.55 -7.09 13.68
CA GLN A 227 -3.50 -7.26 14.76
C GLN A 227 -3.58 -8.75 15.15
N ILE A 228 -3.73 -8.99 16.44
CA ILE A 228 -3.75 -10.33 17.03
C ILE A 228 -5.17 -10.61 17.51
N ILE A 229 -5.73 -11.73 17.08
CA ILE A 229 -7.05 -12.23 17.51
C ILE A 229 -7.02 -13.74 17.73
N ALA A 230 -7.99 -14.27 18.46
CA ALA A 230 -8.21 -15.70 18.58
C ALA A 230 -9.01 -16.25 17.38
N SER A 231 -8.96 -17.56 17.20
CA SER A 231 -9.78 -18.26 16.21
C SER A 231 -11.28 -17.94 16.39
N GLY A 232 -11.97 -17.59 15.32
CA GLY A 232 -13.40 -17.21 15.33
C GLY A 232 -13.70 -15.77 15.77
N GLU A 233 -12.73 -15.03 16.32
CA GLU A 233 -12.91 -13.61 16.63
C GLU A 233 -12.92 -12.73 15.37
N THR A 234 -13.38 -11.48 15.50
CA THR A 234 -13.54 -10.58 14.36
C THR A 234 -12.88 -9.21 14.61
N LEU A 235 -11.92 -8.83 13.76
CA LEU A 235 -11.34 -7.49 13.76
C LEU A 235 -12.41 -6.43 13.49
N GLY A 236 -12.42 -5.38 14.31
CA GLY A 236 -13.40 -4.29 14.26
C GLY A 236 -14.70 -4.57 15.01
N VAL A 237 -14.83 -5.76 15.61
CA VAL A 237 -15.98 -6.16 16.45
C VAL A 237 -15.51 -6.61 17.83
N THR A 238 -14.49 -7.49 17.88
CA THR A 238 -13.90 -7.96 19.13
C THR A 238 -13.28 -6.77 19.89
N PRO A 239 -13.55 -6.62 21.20
CA PRO A 239 -12.98 -5.54 22.01
C PRO A 239 -11.45 -5.44 21.88
N GLY A 240 -10.94 -4.21 21.72
CA GLY A 240 -9.51 -3.94 21.58
C GLY A 240 -8.96 -4.10 20.16
N THR A 241 -9.74 -4.65 19.22
CA THR A 241 -9.39 -4.73 17.79
C THR A 241 -9.89 -3.51 17.02
N LEU A 242 -9.34 -3.29 15.83
CA LEU A 242 -9.70 -2.22 14.92
C LEU A 242 -10.20 -2.80 13.59
N PRO A 243 -11.16 -2.13 12.92
CA PRO A 243 -11.48 -2.46 11.55
C PRO A 243 -10.25 -2.24 10.65
N ILE A 244 -10.24 -2.90 9.50
CA ILE A 244 -9.20 -2.78 8.48
C ILE A 244 -9.55 -1.59 7.57
N PRO A 245 -8.71 -0.54 7.48
CA PRO A 245 -8.99 0.65 6.68
C PRO A 245 -8.14 0.72 5.42
N LEU A 246 -8.79 0.87 4.27
CA LEU A 246 -8.13 1.12 2.99
C LEU A 246 -8.54 2.48 2.42
N MET A 247 -7.57 3.20 1.87
CA MET A 247 -7.81 4.36 1.03
C MET A 247 -7.95 3.93 -0.42
N LEU A 248 -9.02 4.40 -1.05
CA LEU A 248 -9.38 4.16 -2.44
C LEU A 248 -9.32 5.48 -3.23
N TYR A 249 -8.58 5.47 -4.33
CA TYR A 249 -8.60 6.52 -5.34
C TYR A 249 -9.19 5.99 -6.64
N ALA A 250 -10.04 6.80 -7.26
CA ALA A 250 -10.59 6.50 -8.58
C ALA A 250 -9.50 6.61 -9.67
N LYS A 251 -9.77 6.06 -10.87
CA LYS A 251 -8.92 6.31 -12.04
C LYS A 251 -8.94 7.80 -12.39
N ALA A 252 -7.76 8.40 -12.58
CA ALA A 252 -7.64 9.80 -12.98
C ALA A 252 -7.85 9.95 -14.50
N GLU A 253 -9.10 10.03 -14.94
CA GLU A 253 -9.45 10.16 -16.37
C GLU A 253 -9.34 11.63 -16.84
N GLY A 254 -8.78 11.84 -18.04
CA GLY A 254 -8.76 13.16 -18.70
C GLY A 254 -7.84 14.21 -18.06
N ILE A 255 -6.87 13.79 -17.25
CA ILE A 255 -5.95 14.70 -16.54
C ILE A 255 -4.54 14.57 -17.13
N ALA A 256 -3.95 15.69 -17.52
CA ALA A 256 -2.57 15.73 -17.98
C ALA A 256 -1.60 15.32 -16.85
N PRO A 257 -0.49 14.60 -17.14
CA PRO A 257 0.44 14.15 -16.11
C PRO A 257 0.94 15.25 -15.16
N ALA A 258 1.18 16.45 -15.68
CA ALA A 258 1.61 17.61 -14.88
C ALA A 258 0.58 18.06 -13.81
N ASP A 259 -0.71 17.79 -14.04
CA ASP A 259 -1.80 18.17 -13.15
C ASP A 259 -2.27 17.02 -12.24
N MET A 260 -1.75 15.81 -12.42
CA MET A 260 -2.18 14.63 -11.66
C MET A 260 -1.99 14.75 -10.15
N VAL A 261 -1.07 15.60 -9.67
CA VAL A 261 -0.90 15.90 -8.24
C VAL A 261 -2.14 16.54 -7.60
N LYS A 262 -2.98 17.20 -8.41
CA LYS A 262 -4.24 17.83 -8.00
C LYS A 262 -5.42 16.85 -7.96
N PHE A 263 -5.26 15.63 -8.48
CA PHE A 263 -6.33 14.64 -8.45
C PHE A 263 -6.51 14.09 -7.03
N LYS A 264 -7.75 14.15 -6.54
CA LYS A 264 -8.12 13.80 -5.15
C LYS A 264 -9.38 12.93 -5.06
N LYS A 265 -9.96 12.53 -6.19
CA LYS A 265 -11.25 11.80 -6.20
C LYS A 265 -11.06 10.39 -5.65
N GLY A 266 -11.88 10.06 -4.65
CA GLY A 266 -11.99 8.70 -4.12
C GLY A 266 -13.06 7.87 -4.79
N ILE A 267 -13.05 6.58 -4.51
CA ILE A 267 -14.15 5.65 -4.83
C ILE A 267 -15.07 5.60 -3.61
N SER A 268 -16.18 6.32 -3.66
CA SER A 268 -17.20 6.33 -2.59
C SER A 268 -18.29 5.30 -2.91
N GLY A 269 -18.96 4.76 -1.89
CA GLY A 269 -19.98 3.73 -2.09
C GLY A 269 -19.42 2.31 -2.29
N ALA A 270 -18.11 2.13 -2.11
CA ALA A 270 -17.48 0.82 -2.27
C ALA A 270 -17.46 0.01 -0.96
N GLY A 271 -17.57 -1.30 -1.09
CA GLY A 271 -17.40 -2.24 0.00
C GLY A 271 -16.97 -3.63 -0.48
N VAL A 272 -16.82 -4.56 0.46
CA VAL A 272 -16.45 -5.95 0.20
C VAL A 272 -17.62 -6.87 0.51
N LEU A 273 -17.97 -7.69 -0.48
CA LEU A 273 -18.81 -8.87 -0.29
C LEU A 273 -17.92 -10.11 -0.20
N SER A 274 -17.99 -10.83 0.93
CA SER A 274 -17.24 -12.05 1.11
C SER A 274 -17.72 -13.18 0.18
N THR A 275 -16.90 -14.21 -0.01
CA THR A 275 -17.33 -15.40 -0.76
C THR A 275 -18.58 -16.06 -0.16
N GLN A 276 -18.73 -16.01 1.17
CA GLN A 276 -19.91 -16.52 1.88
C GLN A 276 -21.15 -15.69 1.55
N GLN A 277 -21.04 -14.35 1.53
CA GLN A 277 -22.13 -13.46 1.14
C GLN A 277 -22.52 -13.67 -0.33
N LEU A 278 -21.55 -13.71 -1.24
CA LEU A 278 -21.79 -13.96 -2.67
C LEU A 278 -22.54 -15.27 -2.90
N LYS A 279 -22.15 -16.34 -2.17
CA LYS A 279 -22.85 -17.63 -2.23
C LYS A 279 -24.28 -17.53 -1.70
N ALA A 280 -24.51 -16.82 -0.59
CA ALA A 280 -25.85 -16.62 -0.04
C ALA A 280 -26.77 -15.84 -1.00
N MET A 281 -26.18 -14.91 -1.76
CA MET A 281 -26.85 -14.16 -2.83
C MET A 281 -27.04 -14.96 -4.12
N LYS A 282 -26.54 -16.22 -4.18
CA LYS A 282 -26.53 -17.06 -5.38
C LYS A 282 -25.83 -16.40 -6.58
N PHE A 283 -24.84 -15.54 -6.31
CA PHE A 283 -24.08 -14.88 -7.37
C PHE A 283 -23.09 -15.87 -8.00
N GLU A 284 -23.20 -16.08 -9.30
CA GLU A 284 -22.26 -16.88 -10.08
C GLU A 284 -21.08 -16.03 -10.52
N LYS A 285 -19.94 -16.20 -9.84
CA LYS A 285 -18.74 -15.41 -10.12
C LYS A 285 -18.19 -15.74 -11.52
N PRO A 286 -18.04 -14.74 -12.42
CA PRO A 286 -17.43 -14.93 -13.72
C PRO A 286 -16.02 -15.53 -13.65
N ALA A 287 -15.64 -16.34 -14.64
CA ALA A 287 -14.34 -17.00 -14.69
C ALA A 287 -13.16 -16.01 -14.66
N GLN A 288 -13.33 -14.83 -15.25
CA GLN A 288 -12.34 -13.74 -15.23
C GLN A 288 -11.99 -13.32 -13.79
N LEU A 289 -12.92 -13.47 -12.85
CA LEU A 289 -12.77 -13.11 -11.44
C LEU A 289 -12.41 -14.31 -10.55
N ALA A 290 -12.10 -15.48 -11.14
CA ALA A 290 -11.81 -16.71 -10.41
C ALA A 290 -10.68 -16.54 -9.36
N ARG A 291 -9.67 -15.72 -9.69
CA ARG A 291 -8.52 -15.39 -8.82
C ARG A 291 -8.93 -14.82 -7.45
N TYR A 292 -10.08 -14.14 -7.36
CA TYR A 292 -10.58 -13.55 -6.13
C TYR A 292 -11.33 -14.59 -5.29
N ASN A 293 -10.58 -15.40 -4.55
CA ASN A 293 -11.12 -16.51 -3.75
C ASN A 293 -11.63 -16.10 -2.35
N GLY A 294 -11.45 -14.83 -1.95
CA GLY A 294 -11.88 -14.30 -0.65
C GLY A 294 -13.18 -13.48 -0.70
N GLY A 295 -13.52 -12.90 -1.86
CA GLY A 295 -14.66 -12.00 -2.02
C GLY A 295 -14.47 -11.02 -3.17
N LEU A 296 -15.43 -10.12 -3.38
CA LEU A 296 -15.41 -9.07 -4.40
C LEU A 296 -15.47 -7.69 -3.76
N ILE A 297 -14.80 -6.72 -4.39
CA ILE A 297 -14.97 -5.30 -4.07
C ILE A 297 -16.00 -4.74 -5.05
N VAL A 298 -17.08 -4.20 -4.52
CA VAL A 298 -18.25 -3.75 -5.28
C VAL A 298 -18.50 -2.28 -4.95
N GLU A 299 -18.75 -1.46 -5.97
CA GLU A 299 -19.14 -0.05 -5.87
C GLU A 299 -20.64 0.06 -6.10
N ASP A 300 -21.37 0.50 -5.08
CA ASP A 300 -22.79 0.90 -5.18
C ASP A 300 -22.93 1.93 -6.29
N SER A 301 -23.55 1.50 -7.38
CA SER A 301 -23.66 2.27 -8.62
C SER A 301 -25.07 2.83 -8.84
N ASN A 302 -26.06 2.31 -8.11
CA ASN A 302 -27.45 2.71 -8.19
C ASN A 302 -27.86 3.68 -7.06
N GLY A 303 -27.01 3.83 -6.03
CA GLY A 303 -27.18 4.75 -4.90
C GLY A 303 -28.15 4.28 -3.82
N ASP A 304 -28.47 2.99 -3.77
CA ASP A 304 -29.40 2.41 -2.79
C ASP A 304 -28.74 2.05 -1.45
N TRP A 305 -27.42 2.27 -1.33
CA TRP A 305 -26.60 1.99 -0.15
C TRP A 305 -26.51 0.51 0.23
N GLN A 306 -26.82 -0.37 -0.70
CA GLN A 306 -26.61 -1.81 -0.62
C GLN A 306 -25.51 -2.22 -1.61
N LEU A 307 -25.07 -3.47 -1.50
CA LEU A 307 -24.12 -4.03 -2.46
C LEU A 307 -24.76 -5.25 -3.09
N ASP A 308 -24.97 -5.19 -4.39
CA ASP A 308 -25.45 -6.30 -5.20
C ASP A 308 -24.56 -6.48 -6.44
N PRO A 309 -23.69 -7.50 -6.49
CA PRO A 309 -22.76 -7.68 -7.61
C PRO A 309 -23.44 -7.98 -8.96
N ALA A 310 -24.76 -8.22 -8.97
CA ALA A 310 -25.52 -8.38 -10.21
C ALA A 310 -25.97 -7.05 -10.81
N SER A 311 -26.16 -6.00 -9.99
CA SER A 311 -26.61 -4.69 -10.43
C SER A 311 -25.56 -3.58 -10.24
N ASP A 312 -24.65 -3.77 -9.30
CA ASP A 312 -23.53 -2.90 -8.99
C ASP A 312 -22.24 -3.24 -9.73
N ARG A 313 -21.32 -2.29 -9.70
CA ARG A 313 -20.03 -2.41 -10.39
C ARG A 313 -19.03 -3.20 -9.55
N ILE A 314 -18.56 -4.32 -10.09
CA ILE A 314 -17.41 -5.02 -9.54
C ILE A 314 -16.14 -4.24 -9.93
N ILE A 315 -15.42 -3.71 -8.95
CA ILE A 315 -14.23 -2.88 -9.15
C ILE A 315 -12.95 -3.58 -8.66
N GLY A 316 -13.04 -4.80 -8.15
CA GLY A 316 -11.90 -5.55 -7.63
C GLY A 316 -12.32 -6.79 -6.85
N GLY A 317 -11.40 -7.32 -6.05
CA GLY A 317 -11.68 -8.46 -5.19
C GLY A 317 -10.63 -8.75 -4.14
N VAL A 318 -10.88 -9.82 -3.40
CA VAL A 318 -10.06 -10.28 -2.29
C VAL A 318 -9.42 -11.62 -2.66
N ILE A 319 -8.10 -11.68 -2.55
CA ILE A 319 -7.30 -12.90 -2.64
C ILE A 319 -6.96 -13.30 -1.20
N GLY A 320 -7.66 -14.30 -0.69
CA GLY A 320 -7.44 -14.89 0.61
C GLY A 320 -6.19 -15.77 0.63
N LYS A 321 -5.33 -15.54 1.62
CA LYS A 321 -4.23 -16.43 2.00
C LYS A 321 -4.36 -16.73 3.50
N ALA A 322 -4.41 -18.00 3.85
CA ALA A 322 -4.61 -18.49 5.20
C ALA A 322 -3.72 -19.72 5.44
N PRO A 323 -3.53 -20.15 6.71
CA PRO A 323 -2.90 -21.43 7.01
C PRO A 323 -3.58 -22.59 6.28
N SER A 324 -2.82 -23.63 5.93
CA SER A 324 -3.36 -24.79 5.22
C SER A 324 -4.51 -25.44 6.01
N GLY A 325 -5.62 -25.71 5.32
CA GLY A 325 -6.82 -26.30 5.91
C GLY A 325 -7.64 -25.37 6.80
N ALA A 326 -7.29 -24.08 6.92
CA ALA A 326 -8.09 -23.10 7.64
C ALA A 326 -9.48 -22.91 6.98
N LYS A 327 -10.52 -22.87 7.82
CA LYS A 327 -11.92 -22.66 7.45
C LYS A 327 -12.54 -21.58 8.31
N GLY A 328 -13.60 -20.95 7.80
CA GLY A 328 -14.40 -19.97 8.55
C GLY A 328 -13.88 -18.53 8.47
N GLN A 329 -12.69 -18.31 7.87
CA GLN A 329 -12.20 -16.97 7.64
C GLN A 329 -13.08 -16.19 6.66
N GLU A 330 -13.30 -14.91 6.95
CA GLU A 330 -14.16 -14.04 6.16
C GLU A 330 -13.61 -12.61 6.20
N LEU A 331 -13.55 -11.95 5.04
CA LEU A 331 -13.34 -10.51 4.94
C LEU A 331 -14.56 -9.90 4.28
N ARG A 332 -15.17 -8.90 4.93
CA ARG A 332 -16.33 -8.17 4.41
C ARG A 332 -16.32 -6.72 4.88
N SER A 333 -17.16 -5.89 4.28
CA SER A 333 -17.40 -4.53 4.77
C SER A 333 -17.76 -4.52 6.25
N LEU A 334 -17.31 -3.50 6.96
CA LEU A 334 -17.70 -3.28 8.35
C LEU A 334 -19.22 -3.05 8.42
N VAL A 335 -19.87 -3.67 9.39
CA VAL A 335 -21.30 -3.42 9.67
C VAL A 335 -21.41 -2.48 10.86
N LYS A 336 -22.13 -1.37 10.69
CA LYS A 336 -22.44 -0.39 11.75
C LYS A 336 -23.94 -0.19 11.85
N HIS A 337 -24.47 -0.30 13.06
CA HIS A 337 -25.91 -0.13 13.34
C HIS A 337 -26.81 -0.98 12.42
N GLY A 338 -26.38 -2.21 12.11
CA GLY A 338 -27.12 -3.14 11.25
C GLY A 338 -26.97 -2.91 9.74
N ALA A 339 -26.25 -1.87 9.30
CA ALA A 339 -26.04 -1.56 7.89
C ALA A 339 -24.55 -1.68 7.50
N ILE A 340 -24.30 -1.91 6.21
CA ILE A 340 -22.95 -1.92 5.65
C ILE A 340 -22.38 -0.49 5.67
N ASP A 341 -21.15 -0.32 6.19
CA ASP A 341 -20.42 0.95 6.15
C ASP A 341 -19.64 1.07 4.84
N LEU A 342 -20.29 1.61 3.81
CA LEU A 342 -19.68 1.86 2.51
C LEU A 342 -18.60 2.95 2.58
N SER A 343 -17.68 2.91 1.61
CA SER A 343 -16.56 3.83 1.57
C SER A 343 -17.01 5.29 1.46
N LYS A 344 -16.35 6.16 2.22
CA LYS A 344 -16.68 7.60 2.34
C LYS A 344 -15.45 8.46 2.10
N PRO A 345 -15.58 9.72 1.65
CA PRO A 345 -14.44 10.61 1.49
C PRO A 345 -13.55 10.64 2.74
N SER A 346 -12.23 10.62 2.56
CA SER A 346 -11.28 10.55 3.67
C SER A 346 -11.38 11.73 4.64
N SER A 347 -11.91 12.87 4.18
CA SER A 347 -12.24 14.05 4.99
C SER A 347 -13.29 13.77 6.07
N ALA A 348 -14.12 12.73 5.92
CA ALA A 348 -15.07 12.28 6.95
C ALA A 348 -14.36 11.67 8.17
N TYR A 349 -13.17 11.09 7.98
CA TYR A 349 -12.39 10.46 9.05
C TYR A 349 -11.28 11.39 9.57
N HIS A 350 -10.72 12.23 8.70
CA HIS A 350 -9.68 13.19 9.07
C HIS A 350 -9.86 14.52 8.32
N PRO A 351 -10.61 15.50 8.87
CA PRO A 351 -11.03 16.71 8.14
C PRO A 351 -9.89 17.51 7.48
N LYS A 352 -8.74 17.63 8.15
CA LYS A 352 -7.57 18.35 7.63
C LYS A 352 -6.85 17.57 6.52
N PHE A 353 -6.26 16.42 6.84
CA PHE A 353 -5.46 15.65 5.88
C PHE A 353 -6.30 14.96 4.81
N GLY A 354 -7.55 14.60 5.09
CA GLY A 354 -8.45 14.06 4.08
C GLY A 354 -8.74 15.05 2.95
N LYS A 355 -8.83 16.35 3.23
CA LYS A 355 -8.95 17.38 2.17
C LYS A 355 -7.66 17.53 1.35
N ILE A 356 -6.50 17.36 1.98
CA ILE A 356 -5.19 17.51 1.32
C ILE A 356 -4.88 16.33 0.39
N PHE A 357 -5.16 15.12 0.86
CA PHE A 357 -4.79 13.90 0.15
C PHE A 357 -5.93 13.33 -0.68
N GLY A 358 -7.19 13.63 -0.34
CA GLY A 358 -8.35 13.11 -1.06
C GLY A 358 -8.59 11.63 -0.79
N GLY A 359 -9.21 10.97 -1.76
CA GLY A 359 -9.57 9.56 -1.68
C GLY A 359 -10.79 9.30 -0.80
N SER A 360 -11.20 8.04 -0.76
CA SER A 360 -12.28 7.54 0.10
C SER A 360 -11.74 6.41 0.98
N ILE A 361 -12.22 6.28 2.20
CA ILE A 361 -11.83 5.22 3.12
C ILE A 361 -12.91 4.15 3.12
N MET A 362 -12.51 2.91 2.85
CA MET A 362 -13.31 1.70 3.03
C MET A 362 -12.88 1.02 4.33
N LEU A 363 -13.86 0.70 5.19
CA LEU A 363 -13.63 -0.03 6.44
C LEU A 363 -14.16 -1.45 6.32
N MET A 364 -13.37 -2.42 6.77
CA MET A 364 -13.71 -3.83 6.71
C MET A 364 -13.55 -4.49 8.07
N GLN A 365 -14.25 -5.59 8.24
CA GLN A 365 -14.06 -6.52 9.35
C GLN A 365 -13.52 -7.85 8.83
N PHE A 366 -12.67 -8.49 9.62
CA PHE A 366 -12.10 -9.78 9.30
C PHE A 366 -12.39 -10.77 10.42
N THR A 367 -13.09 -11.86 10.09
CA THR A 367 -13.33 -12.98 11.00
C THR A 367 -12.21 -14.01 10.83
N ALA A 368 -11.56 -14.38 11.93
CA ALA A 368 -10.50 -15.38 11.95
C ALA A 368 -11.04 -16.78 11.64
N GLY A 369 -10.26 -17.53 10.86
CA GLY A 369 -10.52 -18.94 10.66
C GLY A 369 -10.24 -19.79 11.90
N ASN A 370 -10.50 -21.07 11.80
CA ASN A 370 -10.38 -22.06 12.87
C ASN A 370 -8.96 -22.61 13.11
N LYS A 371 -7.94 -22.01 12.49
CA LYS A 371 -6.54 -22.43 12.62
C LYS A 371 -5.66 -21.25 13.02
N PRO A 372 -4.69 -21.45 13.91
CA PRO A 372 -3.70 -20.43 14.23
C PRO A 372 -2.75 -20.20 13.06
N GLY A 373 -2.13 -19.02 13.04
CA GLY A 373 -1.12 -18.63 12.07
C GLY A 373 -1.39 -17.28 11.40
N LEU A 374 -0.68 -17.03 10.30
CA LEU A 374 -0.76 -15.78 9.56
C LEU A 374 -1.84 -15.84 8.48
N TYR A 375 -2.78 -14.92 8.57
CA TYR A 375 -3.78 -14.67 7.53
C TYR A 375 -3.38 -13.41 6.77
N ARG A 376 -3.35 -13.51 5.44
CA ARG A 376 -2.85 -12.46 4.54
C ARG A 376 -3.82 -12.13 3.41
N PRO A 377 -5.01 -11.59 3.71
CA PRO A 377 -5.91 -11.16 2.65
C PRO A 377 -5.25 -10.03 1.84
N THR A 378 -5.26 -10.20 0.52
CA THR A 378 -4.83 -9.18 -0.43
C THR A 378 -6.07 -8.60 -1.10
N LEU A 379 -6.23 -7.30 -1.01
CA LEU A 379 -7.28 -6.58 -1.73
C LEU A 379 -6.69 -5.97 -2.97
N ALA A 380 -7.32 -6.22 -4.11
CA ALA A 380 -6.88 -5.73 -5.40
C ALA A 380 -8.03 -5.02 -6.12
N LEU A 381 -7.75 -3.85 -6.66
CA LEU A 381 -8.65 -3.18 -7.61
C LEU A 381 -8.33 -3.66 -9.03
N LEU A 382 -9.35 -3.71 -9.87
CA LEU A 382 -9.18 -3.93 -11.30
C LEU A 382 -8.32 -2.81 -11.92
N LYS A 383 -7.55 -3.15 -12.95
CA LYS A 383 -6.78 -2.14 -13.72
C LYS A 383 -7.72 -1.14 -14.38
N ASP A 384 -8.81 -1.63 -14.96
CA ASP A 384 -9.94 -0.84 -15.43
C ASP A 384 -11.21 -1.26 -14.68
N PRO A 385 -11.83 -0.38 -13.87
CA PRO A 385 -13.03 -0.72 -13.12
C PRO A 385 -14.25 -0.96 -14.00
N LYS A 386 -14.18 -0.67 -15.31
CA LYS A 386 -15.24 -0.93 -16.30
C LYS A 386 -15.06 -2.27 -17.00
N ASP A 387 -13.93 -2.97 -16.80
CA ASP A 387 -13.62 -4.24 -17.44
C ASP A 387 -13.12 -5.27 -16.41
N ILE A 388 -13.96 -6.27 -16.11
CA ILE A 388 -13.65 -7.36 -15.19
C ILE A 388 -12.51 -8.27 -15.68
N ALA A 389 -12.17 -8.23 -16.98
CA ALA A 389 -11.06 -8.97 -17.57
C ALA A 389 -9.72 -8.23 -17.50
N SER A 390 -9.71 -6.96 -17.07
CA SER A 390 -8.52 -6.08 -17.11
C SER A 390 -7.36 -6.50 -16.20
N GLY A 391 -7.54 -7.54 -15.38
CA GLY A 391 -6.56 -7.96 -14.38
C GLY A 391 -6.50 -7.01 -13.19
N ASP A 392 -5.47 -7.17 -12.36
CA ASP A 392 -5.28 -6.33 -11.17
C ASP A 392 -4.47 -5.07 -11.52
N GLY A 393 -4.92 -3.91 -11.04
CA GLY A 393 -4.21 -2.63 -11.18
C GLY A 393 -3.34 -2.34 -9.97
N SER A 394 -3.97 -2.10 -8.82
CA SER A 394 -3.29 -1.89 -7.54
C SER A 394 -3.76 -2.90 -6.51
N SER A 395 -2.88 -3.24 -5.57
CA SER A 395 -3.22 -4.18 -4.49
C SER A 395 -2.49 -3.87 -3.18
N TYR A 396 -3.09 -4.30 -2.08
CA TYR A 396 -2.48 -4.25 -0.76
C TYR A 396 -2.80 -5.50 0.07
N THR A 397 -1.78 -6.02 0.76
CA THR A 397 -1.88 -7.21 1.61
C THR A 397 -1.80 -6.83 3.08
N TYR A 398 -2.82 -7.20 3.86
CA TYR A 398 -2.75 -7.16 5.32
C TYR A 398 -2.13 -8.45 5.86
N THR A 399 -1.62 -8.39 7.08
CA THR A 399 -1.17 -9.52 7.88
C THR A 399 -1.93 -9.48 9.20
N ILE A 400 -2.58 -10.58 9.54
CA ILE A 400 -3.36 -10.77 10.76
C ILE A 400 -2.83 -12.02 11.43
N VAL A 401 -2.64 -11.94 12.74
CA VAL A 401 -2.12 -13.06 13.54
C VAL A 401 -3.28 -13.71 14.27
N VAL A 402 -3.57 -14.95 13.94
CA VAL A 402 -4.56 -15.75 14.67
C VAL A 402 -3.84 -16.66 15.65
N LYS A 403 -4.23 -16.61 16.92
CA LYS A 403 -3.72 -17.46 18.00
C LYS A 403 -4.53 -18.73 18.20
#